data_AF-A0A381YGS9-F1
#
_entry.id   AF-A0A381YGS9-F1
#
_cell.length_a   1.000
_cell.length_b   1.000
_cell.length_c   1.000
_cell.angle_alpha   90.00
_cell.angle_beta   90.00
_cell.angle_gamma   90.00
#
_symmetry.space_group_name_H-M   'P 1'
#
loop_
_entity.id
_entity.type
_entity.pdbx_description
1 polymer ?
#
loop_
_entity_poly.entity_id
_entity_poly.type
_entity_poly.pdbx_seq_one_letter_code
_entity_poly.pdbx_strand_id
1 'polypeptide(L)'
;FLVLFSAGDLGSSGANSVTPPGTAKNVLTVGASTTGAYGSTAEGSVAGFSSRGATLDGRIKPDLVAPGVMICSARAEEAQFASGYPCSSATHSDGSTPLYMTLNGSSMATPVVAGAAAMVRQYLREVEGISEPRSDLIRAILINGAEDIGTPDIPNPAEGWGQVDLQNSLYPSSGGQNLSVLYDVSRELLPGHAFLYTFVIDASQGMDITLVWNDREGSAVANQSASRLVNDLDLRAISPDGTVYIANQFSNGFSVQGGSEDRLNNVERVRLPSSALGTWTVEVGHAGGALQDYAIVLSGVATELEQADLSVFEGSLSSSVESPLQGDTFLVEAAWKNQATAATGTYSIEIEDLTTGTVIHTSQRPSLGGGILDSLSFPHSFSTTGLHVLELRLDSDSEVDELN
;
A
#
# COMPACT_ATOMS: atom_id res chain seq x y z
N PHE A 1 -16.37 1.47 -2.40
CA PHE A 1 -16.24 2.12 -3.73
C PHE A 1 -15.11 3.15 -3.66
N LEU A 2 -14.34 3.33 -4.74
CA LEU A 2 -13.26 4.33 -4.77
C LEU A 2 -13.83 5.73 -5.09
N VAL A 3 -13.44 6.73 -4.31
CA VAL A 3 -13.82 8.14 -4.52
C VAL A 3 -12.66 8.89 -5.14
N LEU A 4 -12.94 9.70 -6.16
CA LEU A 4 -11.95 10.50 -6.86
C LEU A 4 -12.28 11.99 -6.71
N PHE A 5 -11.24 12.81 -6.59
CA PHE A 5 -11.35 14.27 -6.59
C PHE A 5 -10.31 14.90 -7.48
N SER A 6 -10.65 16.04 -8.10
CA SER A 6 -9.67 16.84 -8.78
C SER A 6 -8.69 17.47 -7.77
N ALA A 7 -7.43 17.60 -8.17
CA ALA A 7 -6.44 18.31 -7.36
C ALA A 7 -6.80 19.80 -7.20
N GLY A 8 -7.45 20.37 -8.22
CA GLY A 8 -7.69 21.80 -8.37
C GLY A 8 -6.80 22.40 -9.48
N ASP A 9 -7.14 23.62 -9.88
CA ASP A 9 -6.47 24.33 -10.97
C ASP A 9 -5.74 25.58 -10.45
N LEU A 10 -5.07 25.45 -9.29
CA LEU A 10 -4.36 26.52 -8.58
C LEU A 10 -2.83 26.37 -8.63
N GLY A 11 -2.28 25.63 -9.59
CA GLY A 11 -0.83 25.41 -9.73
C GLY A 11 -0.01 26.69 -9.84
N SER A 12 -0.58 27.76 -10.41
CA SER A 12 0.05 29.08 -10.48
C SER A 12 0.19 29.77 -9.11
N SER A 13 -0.55 29.32 -8.10
CA SER A 13 -0.43 29.80 -6.71
C SER A 13 0.74 29.16 -5.96
N GLY A 14 1.46 28.22 -6.58
CA GLY A 14 2.64 27.56 -6.03
C GLY A 14 2.34 26.22 -5.37
N ALA A 15 3.24 25.80 -4.48
CA ALA A 15 3.12 24.57 -3.71
C ALA A 15 1.92 24.60 -2.75
N ASN A 16 1.50 23.42 -2.30
CA ASN A 16 0.39 23.22 -1.36
C ASN A 16 -0.94 23.81 -1.86
N SER A 17 -1.19 23.71 -3.16
CA SER A 17 -2.37 24.24 -3.85
C SER A 17 -3.46 23.19 -4.10
N VAL A 18 -3.27 21.95 -3.63
CA VAL A 18 -4.32 20.91 -3.67
C VAL A 18 -5.49 21.33 -2.78
N THR A 19 -6.68 21.35 -3.37
CA THR A 19 -7.88 21.84 -2.68
C THR A 19 -8.64 20.70 -1.97
N PRO A 20 -9.22 20.94 -0.78
CA PRO A 20 -10.19 20.02 -0.20
C PRO A 20 -11.40 19.86 -1.14
N PRO A 21 -11.98 18.65 -1.26
CA PRO A 21 -11.65 17.43 -0.49
C PRO A 21 -10.55 16.54 -1.11
N GLY A 22 -9.82 16.99 -2.14
CA GLY A 22 -8.67 16.28 -2.72
C GLY A 22 -7.48 16.09 -1.78
N THR A 23 -7.51 16.67 -0.59
CA THR A 23 -6.52 16.44 0.47
C THR A 23 -6.82 15.22 1.36
N ALA A 24 -7.98 14.56 1.19
CA ALA A 24 -8.35 13.37 1.96
C ALA A 24 -7.39 12.19 1.72
N LYS A 25 -7.17 11.35 2.74
CA LYS A 25 -6.25 10.20 2.66
C LYS A 25 -6.78 9.08 1.77
N ASN A 26 -8.08 8.79 1.82
CA ASN A 26 -8.67 7.59 1.23
C ASN A 26 -9.30 7.83 -0.16
N VAL A 27 -9.03 8.99 -0.76
CA VAL A 27 -9.50 9.34 -2.11
C VAL A 27 -8.33 9.27 -3.08
N LEU A 28 -8.65 9.03 -4.35
CA LEU A 28 -7.69 9.16 -5.45
C LEU A 28 -7.81 10.57 -6.06
N THR A 29 -6.86 11.42 -5.74
CA THR A 29 -6.76 12.82 -6.15
C THR A 29 -6.02 12.91 -7.48
N VAL A 30 -6.60 13.59 -8.45
CA VAL A 30 -6.15 13.59 -9.83
C VAL A 30 -5.74 14.99 -10.29
N GLY A 31 -4.48 15.16 -10.68
CA GLY A 31 -3.97 16.34 -11.39
C GLY A 31 -4.09 16.21 -12.91
N ALA A 32 -3.73 17.26 -13.64
CA ALA A 32 -3.83 17.32 -15.09
C ALA A 32 -2.45 17.28 -15.78
N SER A 33 -2.31 16.41 -16.78
CA SER A 33 -1.18 16.40 -17.71
C SER A 33 -1.56 16.97 -19.09
N THR A 34 -0.54 17.31 -19.86
CA THR A 34 -0.64 17.85 -21.23
C THR A 34 -0.92 16.74 -22.26
N THR A 35 -1.44 17.10 -23.43
CA THR A 35 -1.92 16.12 -24.43
C THR A 35 -1.40 16.36 -25.85
N GLY A 36 -0.80 17.51 -26.15
CA GLY A 36 -0.50 17.95 -27.52
C GLY A 36 -1.73 18.22 -28.40
N ALA A 37 -2.95 17.95 -27.91
CA ALA A 37 -4.15 18.02 -28.71
C ALA A 37 -4.46 19.47 -29.11
N TYR A 38 -4.93 19.65 -30.34
CA TYR A 38 -5.31 20.96 -30.89
C TYR A 38 -4.18 22.02 -30.80
N GLY A 39 -2.92 21.59 -30.86
CA GLY A 39 -1.75 22.48 -30.80
C GLY A 39 -1.40 22.96 -29.39
N SER A 40 -1.93 22.32 -28.34
CA SER A 40 -1.47 22.56 -26.97
C SER A 40 -0.04 22.04 -26.76
N THR A 41 0.54 22.33 -25.59
CA THR A 41 1.79 21.69 -25.15
C THR A 41 1.73 20.17 -25.35
N ALA A 42 2.81 19.59 -25.88
CA ALA A 42 2.96 18.15 -26.11
C ALA A 42 2.72 17.35 -24.83
N GLU A 43 2.30 16.09 -24.98
CA GLU A 43 2.17 15.14 -23.87
C GLU A 43 3.51 14.90 -23.14
N GLY A 44 3.44 14.33 -21.93
CA GLY A 44 4.63 14.09 -21.10
C GLY A 44 5.01 15.26 -20.21
N SER A 45 4.03 16.01 -19.69
CA SER A 45 4.26 17.05 -18.68
C SER A 45 3.01 17.32 -17.86
N VAL A 46 3.19 17.72 -16.60
CA VAL A 46 2.09 18.23 -15.77
C VAL A 46 1.68 19.62 -16.27
N ALA A 47 0.38 19.85 -16.46
CA ALA A 47 -0.15 21.14 -16.88
C ALA A 47 0.13 22.23 -15.83
N GLY A 48 0.56 23.41 -16.27
CA GLY A 48 0.99 24.48 -15.35
C GLY A 48 -0.10 24.97 -14.38
N PHE A 49 -1.38 24.82 -14.73
CA PHE A 49 -2.50 25.15 -13.85
C PHE A 49 -2.80 24.06 -12.82
N SER A 50 -2.34 22.81 -13.02
CA SER A 50 -2.66 21.71 -12.11
C SER A 50 -2.13 22.01 -10.72
N SER A 51 -3.01 21.97 -9.72
CA SER A 51 -2.63 22.12 -8.31
C SER A 51 -1.55 21.11 -7.93
N ARG A 52 -0.63 21.57 -7.08
CA ARG A 52 0.57 20.85 -6.66
C ARG A 52 0.57 20.64 -5.16
N GLY A 53 1.03 19.48 -4.72
CA GLY A 53 1.25 19.19 -3.33
C GLY A 53 2.44 19.94 -2.72
N ALA A 54 2.94 19.48 -1.58
CA ALA A 54 2.33 18.44 -0.74
C ALA A 54 0.98 18.92 -0.16
N THR A 55 0.24 18.07 0.55
CA THR A 55 -0.77 18.60 1.48
C THR A 55 -0.08 19.43 2.57
N LEU A 56 -0.83 20.20 3.36
CA LEU A 56 -0.25 21.02 4.42
C LEU A 56 0.47 20.21 5.52
N ASP A 57 0.12 18.93 5.68
CA ASP A 57 0.79 17.97 6.55
C ASP A 57 1.90 17.16 5.85
N GLY A 58 2.24 17.48 4.60
CA GLY A 58 3.40 16.92 3.90
C GLY A 58 3.12 15.67 3.05
N ARG A 59 1.88 15.18 2.97
CA ARG A 59 1.54 14.01 2.14
C ARG A 59 1.63 14.30 0.65
N ILE A 60 1.97 13.29 -0.12
CA ILE A 60 2.02 13.34 -1.58
C ILE A 60 0.58 13.46 -2.11
N LYS A 61 0.30 14.59 -2.77
CA LYS A 61 -0.91 14.83 -3.57
C LYS A 61 -0.53 15.70 -4.79
N PRO A 62 -1.18 15.55 -5.96
CA PRO A 62 -2.18 14.51 -6.29
C PRO A 62 -1.59 13.10 -6.16
N ASP A 63 -2.44 12.07 -6.18
CA ASP A 63 -1.91 10.69 -6.23
C ASP A 63 -1.46 10.35 -7.65
N LEU A 64 -2.22 10.79 -8.66
CA LEU A 64 -1.96 10.55 -10.07
C LEU A 64 -2.25 11.81 -10.89
N VAL A 65 -1.72 11.85 -12.11
CA VAL A 65 -2.18 12.75 -13.16
C VAL A 65 -2.82 11.99 -14.32
N ALA A 66 -3.61 12.69 -15.11
CA ALA A 66 -4.14 12.17 -16.36
C ALA A 66 -4.31 13.31 -17.37
N PRO A 67 -4.41 13.00 -18.68
CA PRO A 67 -4.71 13.96 -19.72
C PRO A 67 -5.85 14.91 -19.32
N GLY A 68 -5.52 16.18 -19.15
CA GLY A 68 -6.46 17.21 -18.68
C GLY A 68 -6.45 18.50 -19.52
N VAL A 69 -5.74 18.49 -20.65
CA VAL A 69 -5.63 19.64 -21.56
C VAL A 69 -6.29 19.33 -22.90
N MET A 70 -7.17 20.23 -23.33
CA MET A 70 -7.94 20.19 -24.57
C MET A 70 -8.73 18.89 -24.75
N ILE A 71 -9.32 18.40 -23.66
CA ILE A 71 -10.11 17.17 -23.66
C ILE A 71 -11.43 17.44 -24.36
N CYS A 72 -11.62 16.82 -25.52
CA CYS A 72 -12.88 16.84 -26.27
C CYS A 72 -13.89 15.89 -25.63
N SER A 73 -14.99 16.43 -25.11
CA SER A 73 -16.06 15.65 -24.49
C SER A 73 -17.44 16.25 -24.79
N ALA A 74 -18.50 15.58 -24.34
CA ALA A 74 -19.87 15.97 -24.61
C ALA A 74 -20.18 17.38 -24.09
N ARG A 75 -20.81 18.20 -24.92
CA ARG A 75 -21.33 19.52 -24.58
C ARG A 75 -22.85 19.43 -24.41
N ALA A 76 -23.36 19.86 -23.25
CA ALA A 76 -24.80 19.97 -23.03
C ALA A 76 -25.42 21.06 -23.93
N GLU A 77 -26.61 20.80 -24.46
CA GLU A 77 -27.34 21.74 -25.33
C GLU A 77 -27.70 23.03 -24.57
N GLU A 78 -28.07 22.91 -23.30
CA GLU A 78 -28.57 23.99 -22.44
C GLU A 78 -27.45 24.80 -21.75
N ALA A 79 -26.18 24.45 -21.98
CA ALA A 79 -25.03 25.13 -21.35
C ALA A 79 -24.89 26.57 -21.87
N GLN A 80 -25.42 27.53 -21.13
CA GLN A 80 -25.45 28.95 -21.51
C GLN A 80 -24.08 29.64 -21.49
N PHE A 81 -23.15 29.18 -20.64
CA PHE A 81 -21.84 29.80 -20.41
C PHE A 81 -20.69 28.81 -20.65
N ALA A 82 -20.74 28.07 -21.75
CA ALA A 82 -19.65 27.17 -22.14
C ALA A 82 -18.41 27.97 -22.58
N SER A 83 -17.26 27.73 -21.92
CA SER A 83 -15.98 28.38 -22.20
C SER A 83 -15.04 27.57 -23.10
N GLY A 84 -15.50 26.42 -23.61
CA GLY A 84 -14.74 25.52 -24.47
C GLY A 84 -14.83 25.85 -25.96
N TYR A 85 -14.01 25.18 -26.77
CA TYR A 85 -14.05 25.29 -28.22
C TYR A 85 -14.71 24.05 -28.85
N PRO A 86 -15.50 24.18 -29.93
CA PRO A 86 -16.04 23.02 -30.63
C PRO A 86 -14.91 22.10 -31.11
N CYS A 87 -15.01 20.80 -30.84
CA CYS A 87 -14.06 19.80 -31.34
C CYS A 87 -14.66 18.84 -32.37
N SER A 88 -15.92 19.06 -32.75
CA SER A 88 -16.64 18.31 -33.76
C SER A 88 -17.57 19.25 -34.53
N SER A 89 -17.88 18.91 -35.77
CA SER A 89 -18.87 19.61 -36.60
C SER A 89 -20.30 19.16 -36.33
N ALA A 90 -20.49 18.09 -35.54
CA ALA A 90 -21.82 17.60 -35.19
C ALA A 90 -22.52 18.57 -34.23
N THR A 91 -23.81 18.82 -34.46
CA THR A 91 -24.64 19.75 -33.67
C THR A 91 -25.84 19.05 -33.04
N HIS A 92 -26.36 19.66 -31.99
CA HIS A 92 -27.65 19.31 -31.38
C HIS A 92 -28.81 19.60 -32.34
N SER A 93 -30.02 19.26 -31.89
CA SER A 93 -31.25 19.39 -32.69
C SER A 93 -31.57 20.84 -33.09
N ASP A 94 -31.07 21.81 -32.32
CA ASP A 94 -31.15 23.24 -32.64
C ASP A 94 -30.38 23.66 -33.90
N GLY A 95 -29.53 22.78 -34.44
CA GLY A 95 -28.73 23.00 -35.63
C GLY A 95 -27.55 23.97 -35.44
N SER A 96 -27.30 24.45 -34.22
CA SER A 96 -26.34 25.53 -33.94
C SER A 96 -25.36 25.21 -32.82
N THR A 97 -25.76 24.39 -31.84
CA THR A 97 -24.93 24.07 -30.68
C THR A 97 -24.12 22.80 -30.95
N PRO A 98 -22.77 22.85 -30.92
CA PRO A 98 -21.93 21.66 -31.08
C PRO A 98 -22.23 20.56 -30.05
N LEU A 99 -22.19 19.30 -30.47
CA LEU A 99 -22.33 18.12 -29.58
C LEU A 99 -21.12 17.91 -28.66
N TYR A 100 -19.94 18.38 -29.08
CA TYR A 100 -18.70 18.17 -28.36
C TYR A 100 -17.87 19.45 -28.28
N MET A 101 -17.18 19.64 -27.16
CA MET A 101 -16.26 20.76 -26.97
C MET A 101 -15.02 20.35 -26.18
N THR A 102 -13.93 21.10 -26.36
CA THR A 102 -12.71 20.95 -25.57
C THR A 102 -12.78 21.75 -24.28
N LEU A 103 -12.28 21.17 -23.18
CA LEU A 103 -12.01 21.87 -21.94
C LEU A 103 -10.65 21.49 -21.35
N ASN A 104 -10.18 22.34 -20.44
CA ASN A 104 -8.96 22.15 -19.67
C ASN A 104 -9.32 22.07 -18.18
N GLY A 105 -8.59 21.26 -17.43
CA GLY A 105 -8.67 21.24 -15.98
C GLY A 105 -8.34 19.88 -15.39
N SER A 106 -7.93 19.86 -14.12
CA SER A 106 -7.95 18.65 -13.30
C SER A 106 -9.36 18.06 -13.19
N SER A 107 -10.39 18.89 -13.37
CA SER A 107 -11.80 18.47 -13.57
C SER A 107 -12.01 17.58 -14.79
N MET A 108 -11.21 17.73 -15.86
CA MET A 108 -11.27 16.90 -17.06
C MET A 108 -10.38 15.66 -16.94
N ALA A 109 -9.27 15.75 -16.20
CA ALA A 109 -8.41 14.61 -15.90
C ALA A 109 -9.07 13.59 -14.95
N THR A 110 -9.80 14.06 -13.94
CA THR A 110 -10.48 13.21 -12.95
C THR A 110 -11.41 12.15 -13.57
N PRO A 111 -12.32 12.47 -14.51
CA PRO A 111 -13.16 11.46 -15.16
C PRO A 111 -12.39 10.49 -16.07
N VAL A 112 -11.21 10.85 -16.59
CA VAL A 112 -10.32 9.90 -17.30
C VAL A 112 -9.88 8.80 -16.34
N VAL A 113 -9.38 9.17 -15.17
CA VAL A 113 -8.99 8.22 -14.12
C VAL A 113 -10.20 7.46 -13.57
N ALA A 114 -11.38 8.09 -13.47
CA ALA A 114 -12.61 7.41 -13.06
C ALA A 114 -12.99 6.29 -14.05
N GLY A 115 -12.82 6.52 -15.35
CA GLY A 115 -12.99 5.48 -16.39
C GLY A 115 -11.98 4.34 -16.22
N ALA A 116 -10.70 4.65 -15.97
CA ALA A 116 -9.67 3.66 -15.67
C ALA A 116 -10.02 2.83 -14.42
N ALA A 117 -10.43 3.48 -13.33
CA ALA A 117 -10.86 2.82 -12.10
C ALA A 117 -12.09 1.92 -12.31
N ALA A 118 -13.03 2.32 -13.16
CA ALA A 118 -14.18 1.49 -13.53
C ALA A 118 -13.75 0.23 -14.29
N MET A 119 -12.78 0.35 -15.21
CA MET A 119 -12.22 -0.79 -15.94
C MET A 119 -11.41 -1.74 -15.04
N VAL A 120 -10.59 -1.21 -14.12
CA VAL A 120 -9.93 -2.04 -13.10
C VAL A 120 -10.96 -2.77 -12.24
N ARG A 121 -12.01 -2.07 -11.78
CA ARG A 121 -13.08 -2.71 -11.00
C ARG A 121 -13.81 -3.78 -11.81
N GLN A 122 -14.04 -3.57 -13.11
CA GLN A 122 -14.65 -4.57 -13.99
C GLN A 122 -13.74 -5.80 -14.09
N TYR A 123 -12.45 -5.60 -14.38
CA TYR A 123 -11.44 -6.66 -14.45
C TYR A 123 -11.43 -7.51 -13.17
N LEU A 124 -11.32 -6.87 -12.00
CA LEU A 124 -11.29 -7.57 -10.71
C LEU A 124 -12.58 -8.38 -10.46
N ARG A 125 -13.74 -7.93 -10.95
CA ARG A 125 -15.02 -8.64 -10.75
C ARG A 125 -15.24 -9.78 -11.74
N GLU A 126 -14.92 -9.54 -13.01
CA GLU A 126 -15.31 -10.42 -14.11
C GLU A 126 -14.20 -11.39 -14.50
N VAL A 127 -12.93 -10.99 -14.34
CA VAL A 127 -11.77 -11.83 -14.66
C VAL A 127 -11.21 -12.48 -13.41
N GLU A 128 -10.97 -11.70 -12.35
CA GLU A 128 -10.38 -12.21 -11.10
C GLU A 128 -11.41 -12.80 -10.12
N GLY A 129 -12.71 -12.57 -10.37
CA GLY A 129 -13.78 -13.14 -9.55
C GLY A 129 -13.99 -12.47 -8.18
N ILE A 130 -13.35 -11.33 -7.91
CA ILE A 130 -13.53 -10.56 -6.67
C ILE A 130 -14.87 -9.83 -6.74
N SER A 131 -15.88 -10.36 -6.06
CA SER A 131 -17.26 -9.84 -6.13
C SER A 131 -17.39 -8.34 -5.78
N GLU A 132 -16.68 -7.92 -4.73
CA GLU A 132 -16.64 -6.54 -4.22
C GLU A 132 -15.20 -6.07 -4.02
N PRO A 133 -14.54 -5.56 -5.08
CA PRO A 133 -13.18 -5.06 -4.95
C PRO A 133 -13.13 -3.81 -4.07
N ARG A 134 -12.24 -3.82 -3.08
CA ARG A 134 -12.00 -2.70 -2.16
C ARG A 134 -11.38 -1.50 -2.89
N SER A 135 -11.57 -0.30 -2.33
CA SER A 135 -11.08 0.95 -2.95
C SER A 135 -9.57 1.08 -2.90
N ASP A 136 -8.92 0.59 -1.85
CA ASP A 136 -7.47 0.57 -1.69
C ASP A 136 -6.82 -0.34 -2.73
N LEU A 137 -7.38 -1.52 -3.03
CA LEU A 137 -6.86 -2.39 -4.10
C LEU A 137 -6.92 -1.71 -5.48
N ILE A 138 -8.05 -1.10 -5.83
CA ILE A 138 -8.17 -0.37 -7.11
C ILE A 138 -7.16 0.79 -7.15
N ARG A 139 -6.98 1.51 -6.04
CA ARG A 139 -6.00 2.60 -5.92
C ARG A 139 -4.56 2.08 -6.02
N ALA A 140 -4.23 0.96 -5.37
CA ALA A 140 -2.91 0.33 -5.42
C ALA A 140 -2.57 -0.10 -6.85
N ILE A 141 -3.49 -0.76 -7.56
CA ILE A 141 -3.29 -1.19 -8.96
C ILE A 141 -2.99 0.01 -9.88
N LEU A 142 -3.80 1.07 -9.78
CA LEU A 142 -3.62 2.28 -10.60
C LEU A 142 -2.32 3.03 -10.29
N ILE A 143 -1.90 3.06 -9.02
CA ILE A 143 -0.64 3.70 -8.60
C ILE A 143 0.56 2.85 -9.01
N ASN A 144 0.47 1.52 -8.85
CA ASN A 144 1.54 0.59 -9.18
C ASN A 144 1.85 0.63 -10.68
N GLY A 145 0.82 0.73 -11.52
CA GLY A 145 0.96 0.83 -12.98
C GLY A 145 1.29 2.23 -13.51
N ALA A 146 1.34 3.26 -12.68
CA ALA A 146 1.50 4.63 -13.15
C ALA A 146 2.87 4.89 -13.80
N GLU A 147 2.86 5.68 -14.88
CA GLU A 147 4.04 6.08 -15.64
C GLU A 147 4.64 7.37 -15.09
N ASP A 148 5.96 7.43 -14.96
CA ASP A 148 6.66 8.67 -14.67
C ASP A 148 6.76 9.49 -15.96
N ILE A 149 6.15 10.67 -16.01
CA ILE A 149 5.99 11.42 -17.26
C ILE A 149 6.75 12.74 -17.27
N GLY A 150 7.60 13.02 -16.28
CA GLY A 150 8.09 14.38 -16.11
C GLY A 150 9.43 14.52 -15.37
N THR A 151 9.78 15.80 -15.18
CA THR A 151 10.83 16.21 -14.25
C THR A 151 10.22 17.22 -13.30
N PRO A 152 10.42 17.09 -11.96
CA PRO A 152 11.17 16.02 -11.29
C PRO A 152 10.52 14.65 -11.45
N ASP A 153 11.30 13.57 -11.32
CA ASP A 153 10.79 12.19 -11.36
C ASP A 153 9.86 11.88 -10.16
N ILE A 154 9.17 10.75 -10.20
CA ILE A 154 8.29 10.31 -9.11
C ILE A 154 9.06 9.84 -7.85
N PRO A 155 8.42 9.89 -6.67
CA PRO A 155 7.24 10.69 -6.38
C PRO A 155 7.58 12.18 -6.32
N ASN A 156 6.65 13.03 -6.75
CA ASN A 156 6.81 14.47 -6.58
C ASN A 156 5.47 15.21 -6.41
N PRO A 157 5.51 16.46 -5.92
CA PRO A 157 4.29 17.24 -5.69
C PRO A 157 3.47 17.62 -6.93
N ALA A 158 4.00 17.46 -8.14
CA ALA A 158 3.31 17.85 -9.37
C ALA A 158 2.50 16.69 -9.97
N GLU A 159 3.10 15.50 -10.08
CA GLU A 159 2.45 14.33 -10.68
C GLU A 159 2.09 13.22 -9.69
N GLY A 160 2.48 13.34 -8.43
CA GLY A 160 2.25 12.30 -7.44
C GLY A 160 3.09 11.08 -7.74
N TRP A 161 2.42 9.96 -8.00
CA TRP A 161 3.01 8.68 -8.37
C TRP A 161 3.09 8.45 -9.88
N GLY A 162 2.68 9.44 -10.69
CA GLY A 162 2.78 9.38 -12.14
C GLY A 162 1.45 9.60 -12.86
N GLN A 163 1.50 9.47 -14.18
CA GLN A 163 0.32 9.44 -15.03
C GLN A 163 -0.34 8.07 -14.99
N VAL A 164 -1.68 8.05 -14.96
CA VAL A 164 -2.43 6.81 -15.10
C VAL A 164 -2.08 6.08 -16.40
N ASP A 165 -1.69 4.82 -16.29
CA ASP A 165 -1.55 3.89 -17.41
C ASP A 165 -2.34 2.63 -17.09
N LEU A 166 -3.52 2.51 -17.68
CA LEU A 166 -4.41 1.37 -17.44
C LEU A 166 -3.83 0.06 -18.00
N GLN A 167 -3.12 0.13 -19.13
CA GLN A 167 -2.51 -1.05 -19.73
C GLN A 167 -1.42 -1.57 -18.80
N ASN A 168 -0.53 -0.70 -18.33
CA ASN A 168 0.51 -1.10 -17.39
C ASN A 168 -0.04 -1.46 -15.99
N SER A 169 -1.19 -0.92 -15.58
CA SER A 169 -1.85 -1.29 -14.33
C SER A 169 -2.38 -2.73 -14.32
N LEU A 170 -2.94 -3.21 -15.44
CA LEU A 170 -3.56 -4.53 -15.54
C LEU A 170 -2.67 -5.59 -16.21
N TYR A 171 -1.82 -5.15 -17.14
CA TYR A 171 -0.96 -6.00 -17.97
C TYR A 171 0.44 -5.37 -18.09
N PRO A 172 1.16 -5.18 -16.96
CA PRO A 172 2.47 -4.56 -16.98
C PRO A 172 3.47 -5.35 -17.81
N SER A 173 4.44 -4.63 -18.39
CA SER A 173 5.55 -5.24 -19.12
C SER A 173 6.85 -4.48 -18.89
N SER A 174 7.96 -5.21 -18.83
CA SER A 174 9.31 -4.66 -18.72
C SER A 174 10.22 -5.35 -19.72
N GLY A 175 11.00 -4.58 -20.48
CA GLY A 175 11.95 -5.15 -21.45
C GLY A 175 11.31 -6.04 -22.53
N GLY A 176 10.03 -5.82 -22.85
CA GLY A 176 9.26 -6.65 -23.78
C GLY A 176 8.73 -7.96 -23.19
N GLN A 177 8.91 -8.20 -21.89
CA GLN A 177 8.35 -9.33 -21.15
C GLN A 177 7.14 -8.89 -20.34
N ASN A 178 6.06 -9.68 -20.38
CA ASN A 178 4.90 -9.46 -19.53
C ASN A 178 5.26 -9.78 -18.07
N LEU A 179 4.79 -8.95 -17.16
CA LEU A 179 4.93 -9.15 -15.72
C LEU A 179 3.63 -9.72 -15.15
N SER A 180 3.75 -10.53 -14.10
CA SER A 180 2.62 -10.95 -13.27
C SER A 180 2.15 -9.76 -12.43
N VAL A 181 0.85 -9.72 -12.10
CA VAL A 181 0.30 -8.81 -11.08
C VAL A 181 -0.25 -9.67 -9.95
N LEU A 182 0.46 -9.68 -8.82
CA LEU A 182 0.08 -10.37 -7.59
C LEU A 182 -0.51 -9.36 -6.61
N TYR A 183 -1.52 -9.74 -5.84
CA TYR A 183 -2.11 -8.83 -4.85
C TYR A 183 -2.76 -9.60 -3.69
N ASP A 184 -2.76 -8.98 -2.50
CA ASP A 184 -3.47 -9.49 -1.32
C ASP A 184 -4.28 -8.36 -0.67
N VAL A 185 -5.47 -8.72 -0.18
CA VAL A 185 -6.42 -7.84 0.53
C VAL A 185 -7.03 -8.51 1.77
N SER A 186 -6.55 -9.70 2.12
CA SER A 186 -7.12 -10.57 3.16
C SER A 186 -6.52 -10.33 4.55
N ARG A 187 -5.50 -9.47 4.65
CA ARG A 187 -4.72 -9.27 5.87
C ARG A 187 -5.17 -8.07 6.66
N GLU A 188 -5.08 -8.22 7.98
CA GLU A 188 -5.22 -7.19 9.00
C GLU A 188 -4.01 -7.26 9.92
N LEU A 189 -3.49 -6.10 10.33
CA LEU A 189 -2.36 -6.02 11.25
C LEU A 189 -2.74 -5.23 12.50
N LEU A 190 -2.27 -5.72 13.64
CA LEU A 190 -2.25 -4.99 14.90
C LEU A 190 -0.95 -4.15 14.99
N PRO A 191 -0.96 -3.01 15.70
CA PRO A 191 0.25 -2.25 15.96
C PRO A 191 1.32 -3.12 16.63
N GLY A 192 2.57 -2.99 16.19
CA GLY A 192 3.71 -3.80 16.64
C GLY A 192 3.86 -5.14 15.93
N HIS A 193 2.97 -5.51 15.02
CA HIS A 193 3.06 -6.76 14.24
C HIS A 193 3.47 -6.48 12.79
N ALA A 194 4.07 -7.47 12.15
CA ALA A 194 4.37 -7.48 10.72
C ALA A 194 3.83 -8.74 10.02
N PHE A 195 3.75 -8.70 8.69
CA PHE A 195 3.44 -9.84 7.85
C PHE A 195 4.45 -9.95 6.72
N LEU A 196 4.89 -11.16 6.42
CA LEU A 196 5.91 -11.45 5.41
C LEU A 196 5.29 -12.18 4.22
N TYR A 197 5.50 -11.61 3.03
CA TYR A 197 5.29 -12.28 1.76
C TYR A 197 6.64 -12.70 1.19
N THR A 198 6.67 -13.86 0.52
CA THR A 198 7.88 -14.34 -0.11
C THR A 198 7.65 -14.53 -1.60
N PHE A 199 8.57 -14.04 -2.41
CA PHE A 199 8.48 -14.15 -3.87
C PHE A 199 9.77 -14.69 -4.45
N VAL A 200 9.65 -15.67 -5.34
CA VAL A 200 10.76 -16.11 -6.19
C VAL A 200 10.74 -15.26 -7.45
N ILE A 201 11.84 -14.54 -7.70
CA ILE A 201 12.06 -13.75 -8.91
C ILE A 201 12.84 -14.58 -9.94
N ASP A 202 12.17 -14.87 -11.06
CA ASP A 202 12.66 -15.80 -12.09
C ASP A 202 13.39 -15.10 -13.25
N ALA A 203 13.20 -13.79 -13.39
CA ALA A 203 13.88 -12.98 -14.39
C ALA A 203 14.22 -11.59 -13.86
N SER A 204 15.40 -11.10 -14.23
CA SER A 204 15.85 -9.76 -13.85
C SER A 204 15.17 -8.71 -14.72
N GLN A 205 14.00 -8.25 -14.25
CA GLN A 205 13.14 -7.24 -14.88
C GLN A 205 12.72 -6.21 -13.82
N GLY A 206 12.02 -5.15 -14.24
CA GLY A 206 11.44 -4.20 -13.29
C GLY A 206 10.50 -4.91 -12.30
N MET A 207 10.51 -4.44 -11.05
CA MET A 207 9.62 -4.91 -9.99
C MET A 207 9.08 -3.70 -9.22
N ASP A 208 7.75 -3.60 -9.16
CA ASP A 208 7.06 -2.56 -8.42
C ASP A 208 6.17 -3.21 -7.35
N ILE A 209 6.16 -2.64 -6.15
CA ILE A 209 5.37 -3.08 -5.02
C ILE A 209 4.69 -1.84 -4.45
N THR A 210 3.36 -1.84 -4.36
CA THR A 210 2.58 -0.73 -3.83
C THR A 210 1.65 -1.22 -2.72
N LEU A 211 1.82 -0.66 -1.52
CA LEU A 211 0.98 -0.83 -0.35
C LEU A 211 0.02 0.36 -0.23
N VAL A 212 -1.28 0.11 -0.05
CA VAL A 212 -2.30 1.14 0.16
C VAL A 212 -3.28 0.68 1.23
N TRP A 213 -3.68 1.58 2.11
CA TRP A 213 -4.75 1.33 3.08
C TRP A 213 -5.74 2.49 3.15
N ASN A 214 -7.00 2.14 3.44
CA ASN A 214 -8.01 3.12 3.81
C ASN A 214 -7.84 3.44 5.30
N ASP A 215 -7.05 4.48 5.58
CA ASP A 215 -6.71 4.87 6.95
C ASP A 215 -7.91 5.49 7.68
N ARG A 216 -7.93 5.37 9.01
CA ARG A 216 -8.96 5.97 9.87
C ARG A 216 -9.01 7.49 9.72
N GLU A 217 -10.16 8.11 9.97
CA GLU A 217 -10.30 9.57 9.93
C GLU A 217 -9.28 10.29 10.84
N GLY A 218 -8.49 11.20 10.26
CA GLY A 218 -7.60 12.08 11.01
C GLY A 218 -8.35 13.22 11.69
N SER A 219 -7.74 13.85 12.69
CA SER A 219 -8.37 14.96 13.42
C SER A 219 -8.66 16.17 12.52
N ALA A 220 -9.92 16.59 12.46
CA ALA A 220 -10.35 17.77 11.70
C ALA A 220 -9.97 19.10 12.38
N VAL A 221 -9.69 19.08 13.68
CA VAL A 221 -9.39 20.29 14.49
C VAL A 221 -7.91 20.45 14.82
N ALA A 222 -7.08 19.44 14.51
CA ALA A 222 -5.63 19.55 14.65
C ALA A 222 -5.06 20.62 13.73
N ASN A 223 -3.88 21.15 14.07
CA ASN A 223 -3.16 22.08 13.20
C ASN A 223 -3.05 21.51 11.78
N GLN A 224 -3.20 22.34 10.74
CA GLN A 224 -3.14 21.91 9.34
C GLN A 224 -1.80 21.25 8.97
N SER A 225 -0.72 21.55 9.68
CA SER A 225 0.60 20.93 9.49
C SER A 225 0.83 19.67 10.33
N ALA A 226 -0.10 19.28 11.20
CA ALA A 226 0.02 18.04 11.96
C ALA A 226 -0.35 16.85 11.07
N SER A 227 0.41 15.75 11.17
CA SER A 227 0.12 14.53 10.41
C SER A 227 -1.35 14.14 10.54
N ARG A 228 -1.95 13.79 9.40
CA ARG A 228 -3.29 13.22 9.37
C ARG A 228 -3.27 11.70 9.39
N LEU A 229 -2.11 11.04 9.29
CA LEU A 229 -1.99 9.59 9.39
C LEU A 229 -2.39 9.12 10.79
N VAL A 230 -3.14 8.02 10.87
CA VAL A 230 -3.60 7.44 12.15
C VAL A 230 -3.03 6.05 12.34
N ASN A 231 -3.22 5.18 11.36
CA ASN A 231 -2.58 3.88 11.31
C ASN A 231 -1.37 3.96 10.39
N ASP A 232 -0.21 3.63 10.94
CA ASP A 232 1.10 3.76 10.32
C ASP A 232 1.59 2.36 9.90
N LEU A 233 1.52 2.05 8.61
CA LEU A 233 1.97 0.79 8.03
C LEU A 233 3.25 1.03 7.23
N ASP A 234 4.21 0.13 7.36
CA ASP A 234 5.54 0.21 6.74
C ASP A 234 5.72 -0.91 5.71
N LEU A 235 6.19 -0.57 4.52
CA LEU A 235 6.56 -1.49 3.46
C LEU A 235 8.08 -1.56 3.30
N ARG A 236 8.62 -2.78 3.35
CA ARG A 236 10.02 -3.07 3.01
C ARG A 236 10.11 -4.20 2.01
N ALA A 237 11.03 -4.07 1.07
CA ALA A 237 11.44 -5.16 0.18
C ALA A 237 12.88 -5.55 0.48
N ILE A 238 13.12 -6.84 0.70
CA ILE A 238 14.41 -7.40 1.09
C ILE A 238 14.85 -8.34 -0.02
N SER A 239 15.99 -8.03 -0.64
CA SER A 239 16.55 -8.82 -1.73
C SER A 239 17.21 -10.12 -1.23
N PRO A 240 17.53 -11.05 -2.15
CA PRO A 240 18.21 -12.31 -1.80
C PRO A 240 19.58 -12.13 -1.13
N ASP A 241 20.23 -10.98 -1.29
CA ASP A 241 21.51 -10.66 -0.64
C ASP A 241 21.36 -9.89 0.69
N GLY A 242 20.12 -9.69 1.15
CA GLY A 242 19.80 -8.99 2.40
C GLY A 242 19.74 -7.47 2.26
N THR A 243 19.84 -6.92 1.06
CA THR A 243 19.62 -5.48 0.82
C THR A 243 18.18 -5.11 1.11
N VAL A 244 17.97 -4.11 1.96
CA VAL A 244 16.64 -3.60 2.32
C VAL A 244 16.32 -2.32 1.55
N TYR A 245 15.16 -2.30 0.91
CA TYR A 245 14.53 -1.14 0.31
C TYR A 245 13.34 -0.72 1.18
N ILE A 246 13.48 0.41 1.87
CA ILE A 246 12.38 1.05 2.59
C ILE A 246 11.53 1.79 1.57
N ALA A 247 10.21 1.65 1.65
CA ALA A 247 9.32 2.29 0.70
C ALA A 247 9.40 3.83 0.75
N ASN A 248 9.02 4.46 -0.36
CA ASN A 248 9.02 5.91 -0.55
C ASN A 248 10.41 6.58 -0.48
N GLN A 249 11.50 5.79 -0.42
CA GLN A 249 12.87 6.27 -0.60
C GLN A 249 13.27 6.23 -2.07
N PHE A 250 13.18 7.36 -2.77
CA PHE A 250 13.37 7.44 -4.23
C PHE A 250 14.51 8.37 -4.66
N SER A 251 15.13 8.01 -5.78
CA SER A 251 16.04 8.87 -6.55
C SER A 251 15.87 8.58 -8.03
N ASN A 252 15.64 9.62 -8.84
CA ASN A 252 15.39 9.53 -10.28
C ASN A 252 14.31 8.49 -10.64
N GLY A 253 13.17 8.52 -9.93
CA GLY A 253 12.01 7.67 -10.25
C GLY A 253 12.08 6.23 -9.72
N PHE A 254 13.19 5.82 -9.09
CA PHE A 254 13.39 4.46 -8.58
C PHE A 254 13.77 4.44 -7.10
N SER A 255 13.46 3.33 -6.44
CA SER A 255 13.80 3.10 -5.04
C SER A 255 15.29 2.98 -4.83
N VAL A 256 15.77 3.55 -3.71
CA VAL A 256 17.16 3.50 -3.26
C VAL A 256 17.27 2.91 -1.86
N GLN A 257 18.47 2.48 -1.50
CA GLN A 257 18.77 1.95 -0.17
C GLN A 257 18.91 3.08 0.87
N GLY A 258 18.67 2.74 2.14
CA GLY A 258 18.75 3.67 3.25
C GLY A 258 17.49 4.51 3.40
N GLY A 259 17.60 5.64 4.11
CA GLY A 259 16.45 6.48 4.45
C GLY A 259 15.79 6.08 5.76
N SER A 260 14.55 6.53 5.94
CA SER A 260 13.70 6.24 7.10
C SER A 260 12.29 5.96 6.63
N GLU A 261 11.54 5.19 7.40
CA GLU A 261 10.12 4.90 7.14
C GLU A 261 9.30 6.17 6.89
N ASP A 262 8.30 6.07 6.03
CA ASP A 262 7.31 7.12 5.82
C ASP A 262 6.37 7.18 7.04
N ARG A 263 5.99 8.39 7.45
CA ARG A 263 5.15 8.63 8.64
C ARG A 263 3.97 9.54 8.34
N LEU A 264 3.70 9.75 7.06
CA LEU A 264 2.75 10.71 6.54
C LEU A 264 1.75 10.05 5.58
N ASN A 265 2.23 9.22 4.65
CA ASN A 265 1.44 8.73 3.54
C ASN A 265 0.73 7.41 3.87
N ASN A 266 -0.49 7.24 3.36
CA ASN A 266 -1.21 5.95 3.37
C ASN A 266 -1.05 5.18 2.05
N VAL A 267 0.05 5.47 1.36
CA VAL A 267 0.51 4.84 0.13
C VAL A 267 2.01 4.74 0.24
N GLU A 268 2.52 3.52 0.14
CA GLU A 268 3.94 3.24 0.16
C GLU A 268 4.31 2.40 -1.06
N ARG A 269 5.40 2.78 -1.74
CA ARG A 269 5.84 2.13 -2.96
C ARG A 269 7.33 1.81 -2.93
N VAL A 270 7.67 0.64 -3.44
CA VAL A 270 9.01 0.27 -3.89
C VAL A 270 8.94 0.08 -5.42
N ARG A 271 9.89 0.65 -6.15
CA ARG A 271 9.96 0.56 -7.62
C ARG A 271 11.41 0.36 -8.04
N LEU A 272 11.70 -0.80 -8.62
CA LEU A 272 13.05 -1.17 -9.04
C LEU A 272 13.11 -1.28 -10.56
N PRO A 273 14.14 -0.71 -11.22
CA PRO A 273 14.30 -0.83 -12.67
C PRO A 273 14.67 -2.26 -13.09
N SER A 274 15.21 -3.04 -12.14
CA SER A 274 15.64 -4.42 -12.29
C SER A 274 15.71 -5.05 -10.89
N SER A 275 15.19 -6.27 -10.75
CA SER A 275 15.30 -7.09 -9.54
C SER A 275 16.38 -8.17 -9.69
N ALA A 276 17.01 -8.52 -8.57
CA ALA A 276 17.93 -9.64 -8.48
C ALA A 276 17.16 -10.97 -8.51
N LEU A 277 17.74 -12.00 -9.13
CA LEU A 277 17.15 -13.34 -9.15
C LEU A 277 17.23 -13.98 -7.77
N GLY A 278 16.20 -14.75 -7.41
CA GLY A 278 16.14 -15.49 -6.15
C GLY A 278 14.95 -15.09 -5.28
N THR A 279 15.02 -15.47 -4.01
CA THR A 279 13.95 -15.25 -3.04
C THR A 279 14.02 -13.85 -2.45
N TRP A 280 12.93 -13.10 -2.62
CA TRP A 280 12.70 -11.80 -2.01
C TRP A 280 11.69 -11.94 -0.88
N THR A 281 11.92 -11.21 0.21
CA THR A 281 10.95 -11.04 1.30
C THR A 281 10.36 -9.64 1.23
N VAL A 282 9.03 -9.55 1.26
CA VAL A 282 8.30 -8.29 1.33
C VAL A 282 7.60 -8.23 2.67
N GLU A 283 8.00 -7.28 3.51
CA GLU A 283 7.47 -7.08 4.85
C GLU A 283 6.47 -5.93 4.84
N VAL A 284 5.29 -6.17 5.42
CA VAL A 284 4.33 -5.13 5.80
C VAL A 284 4.27 -5.07 7.32
N GLY A 285 4.85 -4.04 7.91
CA GLY A 285 4.84 -3.76 9.35
C GLY A 285 3.73 -2.80 9.76
N HIS A 286 3.40 -2.75 11.04
CA HIS A 286 2.49 -1.74 11.60
C HIS A 286 3.14 -1.03 12.79
N ALA A 287 3.60 0.21 12.59
CA ALA A 287 4.35 0.98 13.58
C ALA A 287 3.48 1.59 14.68
N GLY A 288 2.18 1.80 14.44
CA GLY A 288 1.31 2.42 15.45
C GLY A 288 -0.10 2.72 14.94
N GLY A 289 -1.08 2.75 15.84
CA GLY A 289 -2.48 3.03 15.53
C GLY A 289 -3.44 2.05 16.18
N ALA A 290 -4.38 1.53 15.40
CA ALA A 290 -5.31 0.46 15.73
C ALA A 290 -5.31 -0.58 14.61
N LEU A 291 -6.00 -1.71 14.80
CA LEU A 291 -6.15 -2.75 13.77
C LEU A 291 -6.46 -2.15 12.38
N GLN A 292 -5.66 -2.51 11.38
CA GLN A 292 -5.74 -1.94 10.04
C GLN A 292 -5.61 -3.05 8.99
N ASP A 293 -6.57 -3.09 8.07
CA ASP A 293 -6.50 -3.88 6.85
C ASP A 293 -5.73 -3.14 5.75
N TYR A 294 -5.21 -3.83 4.74
CA TYR A 294 -4.52 -3.17 3.63
C TYR A 294 -4.69 -3.92 2.32
N ALA A 295 -4.32 -3.25 1.22
CA ALA A 295 -4.11 -3.86 -0.09
C ALA A 295 -2.64 -3.72 -0.47
N ILE A 296 -2.03 -4.81 -0.92
CA ILE A 296 -0.69 -4.80 -1.52
C ILE A 296 -0.78 -5.32 -2.95
N VAL A 297 -0.01 -4.71 -3.86
CA VAL A 297 0.10 -5.11 -5.26
C VAL A 297 1.58 -5.21 -5.59
N LEU A 298 1.99 -6.33 -6.20
CA LEU A 298 3.32 -6.54 -6.75
C LEU A 298 3.19 -6.80 -8.26
N SER A 299 3.95 -6.06 -9.06
CA SER A 299 4.17 -6.39 -10.46
C SER A 299 5.62 -6.79 -10.72
N GLY A 300 5.83 -7.96 -11.32
CA GLY A 300 7.17 -8.49 -11.62
C GLY A 300 7.12 -9.86 -12.26
N VAL A 301 8.27 -10.39 -12.69
CA VAL A 301 8.38 -11.82 -13.05
C VAL A 301 8.59 -12.62 -11.76
N ALA A 302 7.50 -12.70 -11.00
CA ALA A 302 7.48 -13.20 -9.64
C ALA A 302 6.45 -14.31 -9.49
N THR A 303 6.79 -15.30 -8.68
CA THR A 303 5.88 -16.32 -8.17
C THR A 303 5.88 -16.24 -6.66
N GLU A 304 4.71 -16.14 -6.03
CA GLU A 304 4.60 -16.20 -4.58
C GLU A 304 5.02 -17.59 -4.08
N LEU A 305 5.90 -17.62 -3.09
CA LEU A 305 6.28 -18.81 -2.37
C LEU A 305 5.58 -18.78 -1.01
N GLU A 306 4.59 -19.64 -0.82
CA GLU A 306 3.94 -19.74 0.48
C GLU A 306 4.88 -20.42 1.49
N GLN A 307 5.22 -19.71 2.57
CA GLN A 307 6.01 -20.25 3.68
C GLN A 307 5.37 -19.90 5.02
N ALA A 308 5.62 -20.71 6.04
CA ALA A 308 5.25 -20.41 7.41
C ALA A 308 6.41 -19.71 8.12
N ASP A 309 6.10 -18.96 9.17
CA ASP A 309 7.13 -18.33 10.01
C ASP A 309 6.53 -18.04 11.39
N LEU A 310 6.81 -18.90 12.38
CA LEU A 310 6.35 -18.70 13.74
C LEU A 310 7.19 -17.60 14.41
N SER A 311 6.50 -16.62 14.96
CA SER A 311 7.14 -15.42 15.50
C SER A 311 6.51 -15.01 16.82
N VAL A 312 7.39 -14.55 17.70
CA VAL A 312 7.06 -13.88 18.96
C VAL A 312 7.04 -12.37 18.77
N PHE A 313 6.33 -11.68 19.64
CA PHE A 313 6.20 -10.23 19.67
C PHE A 313 6.29 -9.73 21.11
N GLU A 314 6.32 -8.41 21.31
CA GLU A 314 6.36 -7.84 22.65
C GLU A 314 5.12 -8.26 23.46
N GLY A 315 5.34 -8.84 24.64
CA GLY A 315 4.26 -9.41 25.45
C GLY A 315 3.85 -10.84 25.09
N SER A 316 4.57 -11.52 24.18
CA SER A 316 4.36 -12.94 23.85
C SER A 316 4.46 -13.89 25.04
N LEU A 317 5.09 -13.49 26.13
CA LEU A 317 5.16 -14.27 27.35
C LEU A 317 4.95 -13.34 28.54
N SER A 318 3.96 -13.65 29.37
CA SER A 318 3.58 -12.85 30.52
C SER A 318 3.08 -13.73 31.66
N SER A 319 2.90 -13.13 32.83
CA SER A 319 2.30 -13.79 33.98
C SER A 319 1.13 -12.98 34.53
N SER A 320 0.12 -13.66 35.06
CA SER A 320 -1.02 -12.99 35.70
C SER A 320 -0.64 -12.23 36.97
N VAL A 321 0.55 -12.52 37.51
CA VAL A 321 1.15 -11.86 38.68
C VAL A 321 2.65 -11.68 38.40
N GLU A 322 3.13 -10.44 38.34
CA GLU A 322 4.55 -10.14 38.06
C GLU A 322 5.50 -10.52 39.21
N SER A 323 4.99 -10.58 40.44
CA SER A 323 5.77 -10.91 41.63
C SER A 323 4.99 -11.86 42.55
N PRO A 324 4.76 -13.12 42.11
CA PRO A 324 4.06 -14.11 42.92
C PRO A 324 4.91 -14.48 44.16
N LEU A 325 4.26 -14.84 45.27
CA LEU A 325 5.00 -15.39 46.40
C LEU A 325 5.47 -16.82 46.08
N GLN A 326 6.53 -17.26 46.75
CA GLN A 326 7.01 -18.63 46.64
C GLN A 326 5.87 -19.62 46.95
N GLY A 327 5.61 -20.53 46.03
CA GLY A 327 4.53 -21.52 46.14
C GLY A 327 3.13 -21.01 45.78
N ASP A 328 2.95 -19.72 45.48
CA ASP A 328 1.68 -19.23 44.94
C ASP A 328 1.49 -19.75 43.51
N THR A 329 0.26 -20.13 43.20
CA THR A 329 -0.13 -20.47 41.83
C THR A 329 -0.53 -19.20 41.08
N PHE A 330 0.08 -18.97 39.93
CA PHE A 330 -0.25 -17.90 39.00
C PHE A 330 -0.38 -18.49 37.59
N LEU A 331 -0.90 -17.73 36.64
CA LEU A 331 -0.97 -18.16 35.24
C LEU A 331 0.26 -17.64 34.50
N VAL A 332 0.91 -18.53 33.75
CA VAL A 332 1.83 -18.17 32.67
C VAL A 332 1.01 -18.14 31.39
N GLU A 333 1.08 -17.02 30.68
CA GLU A 333 0.32 -16.76 29.46
C GLU A 333 1.30 -16.52 28.33
N ALA A 334 1.09 -17.22 27.21
CA ALA A 334 1.91 -17.05 26.03
C ALA A 334 1.05 -16.85 24.78
N ALA A 335 1.53 -16.03 23.86
CA ALA A 335 0.91 -15.75 22.58
C ALA A 335 1.98 -15.60 21.49
N TRP A 336 1.66 -16.08 20.29
CA TRP A 336 2.56 -16.02 19.13
C TRP A 336 1.74 -15.99 17.86
N LYS A 337 2.37 -15.77 16.72
CA LYS A 337 1.71 -15.77 15.42
C LYS A 337 2.51 -16.53 14.39
N ASN A 338 1.82 -16.99 13.36
CA ASN A 338 2.45 -17.24 12.08
C ASN A 338 2.45 -15.92 11.30
N GLN A 339 3.62 -15.36 11.02
CA GLN A 339 3.77 -14.06 10.36
C GLN A 339 3.90 -14.14 8.84
N ALA A 340 3.88 -15.33 8.26
CA ALA A 340 3.98 -15.54 6.81
C ALA A 340 2.70 -16.19 6.24
N THR A 341 2.74 -16.62 4.98
CA THR A 341 1.56 -16.93 4.16
C THR A 341 1.06 -18.37 4.27
N ALA A 342 1.94 -19.37 4.38
CA ALA A 342 1.56 -20.78 4.49
C ALA A 342 1.10 -21.14 5.90
N ALA A 343 0.31 -22.20 6.03
CA ALA A 343 -0.01 -22.78 7.34
C ALA A 343 1.18 -23.62 7.86
N THR A 344 1.38 -23.64 9.19
CA THR A 344 2.56 -24.25 9.81
C THR A 344 2.60 -25.78 9.79
N GLY A 345 1.51 -26.48 9.46
CA GLY A 345 1.34 -27.86 9.91
C GLY A 345 1.28 -27.96 11.44
N THR A 346 1.37 -29.15 12.03
CA THR A 346 1.50 -29.27 13.50
C THR A 346 2.87 -28.78 13.94
N TYR A 347 2.94 -28.15 15.10
CA TYR A 347 4.20 -27.64 15.65
C TYR A 347 4.23 -27.74 17.16
N SER A 348 5.42 -27.81 17.71
CA SER A 348 5.66 -27.85 19.15
C SER A 348 5.94 -26.46 19.71
N ILE A 349 5.67 -26.30 20.99
CA ILE A 349 6.12 -25.16 21.77
C ILE A 349 6.69 -25.62 23.10
N GLU A 350 7.63 -24.86 23.63
CA GLU A 350 8.27 -25.11 24.91
C GLU A 350 8.38 -23.79 25.69
N ILE A 351 8.12 -23.84 27.00
CA ILE A 351 8.43 -22.75 27.92
C ILE A 351 9.40 -23.27 28.96
N GLU A 352 10.59 -22.66 29.01
CA GLU A 352 11.68 -23.00 29.90
C GLU A 352 11.90 -21.89 30.93
N ASP A 353 12.08 -22.27 32.20
CA ASP A 353 12.68 -21.39 33.19
C ASP A 353 14.21 -21.49 33.09
N LEU A 354 14.82 -20.48 32.47
CA LEU A 354 16.26 -20.41 32.23
C LEU A 354 17.06 -20.25 33.54
N THR A 355 16.42 -19.85 34.63
CA THR A 355 17.07 -19.65 35.93
C THR A 355 17.34 -20.99 36.61
N THR A 356 16.43 -21.95 36.44
CA THR A 356 16.54 -23.31 36.97
C THR A 356 16.97 -24.33 35.91
N GLY A 357 16.91 -23.98 34.62
CA GLY A 357 17.15 -24.88 33.50
C GLY A 357 16.08 -25.96 33.38
N THR A 358 14.83 -25.62 33.70
CA THR A 358 13.71 -26.57 33.72
C THR A 358 12.61 -26.16 32.77
N VAL A 359 12.21 -27.08 31.90
CA VAL A 359 11.01 -26.94 31.07
C VAL A 359 9.78 -26.97 31.96
N ILE A 360 9.01 -25.88 31.95
CA ILE A 360 7.79 -25.73 32.75
C ILE A 360 6.52 -26.04 31.96
N HIS A 361 6.61 -26.01 30.63
CA HIS A 361 5.52 -26.41 29.74
C HIS A 361 6.06 -26.91 28.40
N THR A 362 5.40 -27.92 27.85
CA THR A 362 5.55 -28.32 26.45
C THR A 362 4.19 -28.76 25.93
N SER A 363 3.88 -28.41 24.68
CA SER A 363 2.67 -28.90 24.03
C SER A 363 2.83 -28.96 22.52
N GLN A 364 2.14 -29.91 21.91
CA GLN A 364 1.91 -29.97 20.47
C GLN A 364 0.70 -29.12 20.10
N ARG A 365 0.83 -28.32 19.06
CA ARG A 365 -0.19 -27.38 18.56
C ARG A 365 -0.73 -27.84 17.22
N PRO A 366 -2.03 -27.63 16.96
CA PRO A 366 -2.59 -27.82 15.63
C PRO A 366 -2.05 -26.75 14.66
N SER A 367 -2.32 -26.92 13.37
CA SER A 367 -1.82 -25.97 12.38
C SER A 367 -2.35 -24.55 12.56
N LEU A 368 -1.42 -23.60 12.49
CA LEU A 368 -1.67 -22.17 12.55
C LEU A 368 -1.59 -21.60 11.13
N GLY A 369 -2.72 -21.10 10.64
CA GLY A 369 -2.79 -20.47 9.32
C GLY A 369 -1.93 -19.20 9.24
N GLY A 370 -1.52 -18.83 8.02
CA GLY A 370 -0.73 -17.63 7.80
C GLY A 370 -1.43 -16.36 8.31
N GLY A 371 -0.72 -15.54 9.08
CA GLY A 371 -1.22 -14.31 9.67
C GLY A 371 -2.09 -14.49 10.92
N ILE A 372 -2.27 -15.72 11.40
CA ILE A 372 -3.13 -16.04 12.54
C ILE A 372 -2.32 -16.04 13.85
N LEU A 373 -2.96 -15.57 14.93
CA LEU A 373 -2.47 -15.62 16.29
C LEU A 373 -2.93 -16.89 17.00
N ASP A 374 -2.07 -17.46 17.83
CA ASP A 374 -2.41 -18.51 18.78
C ASP A 374 -1.94 -18.11 20.19
N SER A 375 -2.54 -18.72 21.20
CA SER A 375 -2.20 -18.48 22.58
C SER A 375 -2.44 -19.68 23.49
N LEU A 376 -1.85 -19.62 24.68
CA LEU A 376 -2.08 -20.56 25.76
C LEU A 376 -2.00 -19.86 27.11
N SER A 377 -2.62 -20.48 28.11
CA SER A 377 -2.50 -20.09 29.51
C SER A 377 -2.50 -21.35 30.37
N PHE A 378 -1.57 -21.45 31.32
CA PHE A 378 -1.47 -22.59 32.24
C PHE A 378 -1.00 -22.17 33.63
N PRO A 379 -1.43 -22.88 34.70
CA PRO A 379 -0.99 -22.59 36.05
C PRO A 379 0.45 -23.04 36.30
N HIS A 380 1.24 -22.22 37.00
CA HIS A 380 2.58 -22.53 37.45
C HIS A 380 2.85 -21.95 38.86
N SER A 381 3.89 -22.45 39.54
CA SER A 381 4.35 -21.94 40.83
C SER A 381 5.86 -22.10 40.96
N PHE A 382 6.57 -21.06 41.41
CA PHE A 382 8.01 -21.17 41.66
C PHE A 382 8.31 -21.74 43.04
N SER A 383 9.23 -22.70 43.07
CA SER A 383 9.70 -23.34 44.31
C SER A 383 10.83 -22.58 44.99
N THR A 384 11.43 -21.60 44.31
CA THR A 384 12.49 -20.73 44.80
C THR A 384 12.04 -19.27 44.79
N THR A 385 12.76 -18.43 45.55
CA THR A 385 12.59 -16.98 45.51
C THR A 385 13.66 -16.36 44.61
N GLY A 386 13.40 -15.18 44.07
CA GLY A 386 14.34 -14.45 43.22
C GLY A 386 13.73 -14.07 41.88
N LEU A 387 14.57 -13.54 41.00
CA LEU A 387 14.20 -13.29 39.61
C LEU A 387 14.22 -14.61 38.85
N HIS A 388 13.11 -14.94 38.19
CA HIS A 388 13.01 -16.04 37.26
C HIS A 388 12.89 -15.48 35.84
N VAL A 389 13.66 -16.04 34.92
CA VAL A 389 13.67 -15.67 33.50
C VAL A 389 13.07 -16.81 32.71
N LEU A 390 11.93 -16.54 32.07
CA LEU A 390 11.24 -17.52 31.23
C LEU A 390 11.53 -17.26 29.76
N GLU A 391 11.62 -18.33 28.98
CA GLU A 391 11.76 -18.30 27.52
C GLU A 391 10.63 -19.10 26.88
N LEU A 392 9.99 -18.53 25.85
CA LEU A 392 9.08 -19.24 24.96
C LEU A 392 9.87 -19.63 23.70
N ARG A 393 9.94 -20.93 23.42
CA ARG A 393 10.44 -21.46 22.15
C ARG A 393 9.26 -21.94 21.32
N LEU A 394 9.19 -21.45 20.09
CA LEU A 394 8.28 -21.94 19.07
C LEU A 394 9.03 -22.97 18.22
N ASP A 395 8.30 -23.95 17.71
CA ASP A 395 8.84 -25.06 16.93
C ASP A 395 10.05 -25.75 17.59
N SER A 396 9.89 -26.10 18.88
CA SER A 396 10.97 -26.68 19.69
C SER A 396 11.55 -27.99 19.14
N ASP A 397 10.77 -28.71 18.32
CA ASP A 397 11.16 -29.97 17.68
C ASP A 397 11.59 -29.80 16.20
N SER A 398 11.63 -28.56 15.67
CA SER A 398 11.99 -28.24 14.27
C SER A 398 11.12 -28.97 13.24
N GLU A 399 9.81 -28.85 13.40
CA GLU A 399 8.76 -29.49 12.60
C GLU A 399 8.26 -28.61 11.45
N VAL A 400 8.47 -27.29 11.53
CA VAL A 400 7.97 -26.31 10.56
C VAL A 400 9.10 -25.90 9.61
N ASP A 401 8.83 -25.99 8.31
CA ASP A 401 9.70 -25.39 7.29
C ASP A 401 9.50 -23.87 7.28
N GLU A 402 10.35 -23.14 8.00
CA GLU A 402 10.28 -21.69 8.16
C GLU A 402 11.12 -20.91 7.12
N LEU A 403 10.98 -19.59 7.13
CA LEU A 403 11.68 -18.67 6.23
C LEU A 403 13.21 -18.60 6.46
N ASN A 404 13.74 -19.18 7.54
CA ASN A 404 15.12 -19.00 8.01
C ASN A 404 15.88 -20.31 8.26
#